data_AF-A0A4V5PNN9-F1
#
_entry.id   AF-A0A4V5PNN9-F1
#
_cell.length_a   1.000
_cell.length_b   1.000
_cell.length_c   1.000
_cell.angle_alpha   90.00
_cell.angle_beta   90.00
_cell.angle_gamma   90.00
#
_symmetry.space_group_name_H-M   'P 1'
#
loop_
_entity.id
_entity.type
_entity.pdbx_description
1 polymer ?
#
loop_
_entity_poly.entity_id
_entity_poly.type
_entity_poly.pdbx_seq_one_letter_code
_entity_poly.pdbx_strand_id
1 'polypeptide(L)'
;MKNPSLRAVAALVLALPMLALGCSKEAQAKVTLEKYEAVFRVCKEETEKAKLSPGEHRCSLVASIAVDLGLEESGLEEPKRHELLAAWLDTKGFVAHYLPPSMRPKEER
;
A
#
# COMPACT_ATOMS: atom_id res chain seq x y z
N MET A 1 -12.73 -41.16 41.97
CA MET A 1 -12.08 -40.48 40.83
C MET A 1 -13.18 -39.74 40.09
N LYS A 2 -13.14 -38.40 40.06
CA LYS A 2 -14.28 -37.54 39.68
C LYS A 2 -13.91 -36.78 38.41
N ASN A 3 -14.59 -37.09 37.31
CA ASN A 3 -14.41 -36.46 36.00
C ASN A 3 -14.67 -34.95 36.08
N PRO A 4 -13.83 -34.09 35.49
CA PRO A 4 -14.17 -32.68 35.33
C PRO A 4 -15.20 -32.51 34.21
N SER A 5 -16.41 -32.21 34.68
CA SER A 5 -17.55 -31.57 34.03
C SER A 5 -17.24 -30.72 32.79
N LEU A 6 -17.84 -31.09 31.64
CA LEU A 6 -18.06 -30.24 30.48
C LEU A 6 -18.99 -29.05 30.84
N ARG A 7 -18.48 -28.04 31.55
CA ARG A 7 -19.21 -26.78 31.78
C ARG A 7 -18.24 -25.60 31.93
N ALA A 8 -17.41 -25.35 30.92
CA ALA A 8 -16.58 -24.13 30.91
C ALA A 8 -16.15 -23.64 29.52
N VAL A 9 -16.69 -24.16 28.42
CA VAL A 9 -16.23 -23.75 27.06
C VAL A 9 -17.23 -22.83 26.35
N ALA A 10 -18.40 -22.57 26.94
CA ALA A 10 -19.48 -21.86 26.27
C ALA A 10 -19.52 -20.33 26.50
N ALA A 11 -18.49 -19.73 27.10
CA ALA A 11 -18.53 -18.32 27.51
C ALA A 11 -17.33 -17.47 27.03
N LEU A 12 -16.56 -17.92 26.03
CA LEU A 12 -15.41 -17.14 25.53
C LEU A 12 -15.35 -16.99 24.01
N VAL A 13 -16.49 -17.09 23.31
CA VAL A 13 -16.53 -17.00 21.82
C VAL A 13 -17.32 -15.78 21.31
N LEU A 14 -17.83 -14.91 22.19
CA LEU A 14 -18.66 -13.76 21.78
C LEU A 14 -18.00 -12.38 21.95
N ALA A 15 -16.68 -12.31 22.17
CA ALA A 15 -15.97 -11.04 22.37
C ALA A 15 -14.75 -10.83 21.46
N LEU A 16 -14.66 -11.53 20.33
CA LEU A 16 -13.64 -11.29 19.31
C LEU A 16 -14.11 -10.74 17.94
N PRO A 17 -15.25 -10.03 17.78
CA PRO A 17 -15.49 -9.31 16.52
C PRO A 17 -15.00 -7.85 16.52
N MET A 18 -14.57 -7.27 17.66
CA MET A 18 -14.27 -5.82 17.73
C MET A 18 -12.79 -5.42 17.68
N LEU A 19 -11.85 -6.37 17.73
CA LEU A 19 -10.41 -6.08 17.55
C LEU A 19 -10.00 -5.96 16.07
N ALA A 20 -10.92 -6.20 15.13
CA ALA A 20 -10.70 -6.04 13.69
C ALA A 20 -11.14 -4.66 13.13
N LEU A 21 -11.51 -3.70 13.99
CA LEU A 21 -12.00 -2.37 13.60
C LEU A 21 -11.01 -1.21 13.92
N GLY A 22 -9.70 -1.50 14.05
CA GLY A 22 -8.76 -0.58 14.71
C GLY A 22 -7.74 0.18 13.85
N CYS A 23 -7.41 -0.23 12.63
CA CYS A 23 -6.55 0.57 11.76
C CYS A 23 -7.43 1.49 10.93
N SER A 24 -7.36 2.81 11.16
CA SER A 24 -8.09 3.76 10.30
C SER A 24 -7.69 3.54 8.83
N LYS A 25 -8.58 3.89 7.89
CA LYS A 25 -8.27 3.83 6.44
C LYS A 25 -6.96 4.54 6.09
N GLU A 26 -6.64 5.60 6.81
CA GLU A 26 -5.37 6.33 6.70
C GLU A 26 -4.18 5.51 7.23
N ALA A 27 -4.33 4.80 8.35
CA ALA A 27 -3.29 3.91 8.86
C ALA A 27 -3.02 2.76 7.88
N GLN A 28 -4.06 2.19 7.28
CA GLN A 28 -3.91 1.18 6.23
C GLN A 28 -3.21 1.74 5.00
N ALA A 29 -3.58 2.95 4.55
CA ALA A 29 -2.91 3.62 3.43
C ALA A 29 -1.42 3.86 3.70
N LYS A 30 -1.05 4.30 4.91
CA LYS A 30 0.34 4.48 5.32
C LYS A 30 1.12 3.15 5.32
N VAL A 31 0.51 2.08 5.85
CA VAL A 31 1.12 0.74 5.80
C VAL A 31 1.32 0.28 4.37
N THR A 32 0.36 0.53 3.48
CA THR A 32 0.51 0.26 2.04
C THR A 32 1.70 1.01 1.46
N LEU A 33 1.82 2.32 1.71
CA LEU A 33 2.93 3.14 1.20
C LEU A 33 4.30 2.62 1.66
N GLU A 34 4.43 2.25 2.93
CA GLU A 34 5.68 1.70 3.46
C GLU A 34 6.07 0.36 2.80
N LYS A 35 5.09 -0.49 2.41
CA LYS A 35 5.38 -1.71 1.64
C LYS A 35 5.97 -1.40 0.26
N TYR A 36 5.53 -0.31 -0.37
CA TYR A 36 5.98 0.06 -1.71
C TYR A 36 7.30 0.84 -1.72
N GLU A 37 7.82 1.27 -0.56
CA GLU A 37 9.13 1.94 -0.49
C GLU A 37 10.24 1.06 -1.07
N ALA A 38 10.28 -0.22 -0.71
CA ALA A 38 11.28 -1.15 -1.23
C ALA A 38 11.18 -1.29 -2.76
N VAL A 39 9.96 -1.29 -3.31
CA VAL A 39 9.72 -1.38 -4.76
C VAL A 39 10.25 -0.14 -5.47
N PHE A 40 9.94 1.05 -4.97
CA PHE A 40 10.44 2.30 -5.56
C PHE A 40 11.95 2.45 -5.42
N ARG A 41 12.53 1.98 -4.31
CA ARG A 41 13.98 1.98 -4.11
C ARG A 41 14.69 1.08 -5.11
N VAL A 42 14.25 -0.17 -5.25
CA VAL A 42 14.79 -1.09 -6.26
C VAL A 42 14.61 -0.51 -7.66
N CYS A 43 13.44 0.08 -7.94
CA CYS A 43 13.19 0.68 -9.24
C CYS A 43 14.15 1.84 -9.56
N LYS A 44 14.43 2.71 -8.58
CA LYS A 44 15.43 3.76 -8.70
C LYS A 44 16.82 3.18 -9.00
N GLU A 45 17.26 2.19 -8.23
CA GLU A 45 18.56 1.53 -8.45
C GLU A 45 18.68 0.92 -9.85
N GLU A 46 17.64 0.23 -10.34
CA GLU A 46 17.62 -0.36 -11.67
C GLU A 46 17.61 0.71 -12.78
N THR A 47 16.91 1.83 -12.56
CA THR A 47 16.91 2.98 -13.48
C THR A 47 18.32 3.57 -13.61
N GLU A 48 18.99 3.77 -12.47
CA GLU A 48 20.37 4.28 -12.42
C GLU A 48 21.37 3.32 -13.08
N LYS A 49 21.27 2.00 -12.80
CA LYS A 49 22.10 0.97 -13.45
C LYS A 49 21.91 0.94 -14.95
N ALA A 50 20.68 1.12 -15.43
CA ALA A 50 20.34 1.19 -16.85
C ALA A 50 20.75 2.52 -17.51
N LYS A 51 21.25 3.50 -16.74
CA LYS A 51 21.57 4.87 -17.19
C LYS A 51 20.39 5.56 -17.87
N LEU A 52 19.19 5.29 -17.38
CA LEU A 52 17.96 5.93 -17.84
C LEU A 52 17.61 7.11 -16.93
N SER A 53 16.77 8.01 -17.41
CA SER A 53 16.21 9.08 -16.59
C SER A 53 15.16 8.52 -15.63
N PRO A 54 14.95 9.16 -14.46
CA PRO A 54 13.84 8.81 -13.56
C PRO A 54 12.50 8.74 -14.32
N GLY A 55 11.74 7.67 -14.07
CA GLY A 55 10.45 7.46 -14.73
C GLY A 55 10.51 6.74 -16.08
N GLU A 56 11.69 6.62 -16.71
CA GLU A 56 11.83 5.95 -18.03
C GLU A 56 11.94 4.43 -17.92
N HIS A 57 12.47 3.90 -16.81
CA HIS A 57 12.57 2.47 -16.63
C HIS A 57 11.17 1.84 -16.44
N ARG A 58 10.92 0.67 -17.05
CA ARG A 58 9.61 -0.01 -17.01
C ARG A 58 9.07 -0.24 -15.59
N CYS A 59 9.97 -0.41 -14.62
CA CYS A 59 9.58 -0.57 -13.22
C CYS A 59 8.81 0.65 -12.68
N SER A 60 9.07 1.86 -13.18
CA SER A 60 8.38 3.07 -12.71
C SER A 60 6.89 2.99 -13.01
N LEU A 61 6.51 2.50 -14.18
CA LEU A 61 5.10 2.27 -14.54
C LEU A 61 4.45 1.25 -13.61
N VAL A 62 5.11 0.09 -13.44
CA VAL A 62 4.56 -1.00 -12.61
C VAL A 62 4.45 -0.59 -11.14
N ALA A 63 5.48 0.05 -10.59
CA ALA A 63 5.49 0.54 -9.22
C ALA A 63 4.40 1.60 -8.98
N SER A 64 4.21 2.51 -9.94
CA SER A 64 3.20 3.57 -9.86
C SER A 64 1.78 3.02 -9.92
N ILE A 65 1.51 2.05 -10.78
CA ILE A 65 0.21 1.37 -10.84
C ILE A 65 -0.04 0.59 -9.54
N ALA A 66 0.96 -0.15 -9.05
CA ALA A 66 0.81 -0.98 -7.88
C ALA A 66 0.53 -0.16 -6.60
N VAL A 67 1.23 0.97 -6.41
CA VAL A 67 1.00 1.84 -5.25
C VAL A 67 -0.39 2.49 -5.30
N ASP A 68 -0.86 2.90 -6.47
CA ASP A 68 -2.21 3.45 -6.64
C ASP A 68 -3.28 2.42 -6.27
N LEU A 69 -3.19 1.22 -6.84
CA LEU A 69 -4.12 0.13 -6.54
C LEU A 69 -4.11 -0.24 -5.06
N GLY A 70 -2.92 -0.33 -4.45
CA GLY A 70 -2.80 -0.63 -3.01
C GLY A 70 -3.41 0.47 -2.14
N LEU A 71 -3.37 1.73 -2.57
CA LEU A 71 -4.02 2.84 -1.88
C LEU A 71 -5.54 2.79 -2.07
N GLU A 72 -6.02 2.43 -3.26
CA GLU A 72 -7.46 2.21 -3.51
C GLU A 72 -8.03 1.10 -2.63
N GLU A 73 -7.29 0.00 -2.45
CA GLU A 73 -7.65 -1.11 -1.56
C GLU A 73 -7.72 -0.71 -0.08
N SER A 74 -7.12 0.43 0.31
CA SER A 74 -7.25 0.96 1.67
C SER A 74 -8.64 1.55 1.95
N GLY A 75 -9.46 1.73 0.91
CA GLY A 75 -10.81 2.30 1.01
C GLY A 75 -10.85 3.77 1.42
N LEU A 76 -9.71 4.45 1.44
CA LEU A 76 -9.58 5.88 1.70
C LEU A 76 -10.06 6.67 0.49
N GLU A 77 -10.68 7.83 0.68
CA GLU A 77 -11.22 8.63 -0.44
C GLU A 77 -10.11 9.22 -1.31
N GLU A 78 -10.40 9.38 -2.61
CA GLU A 78 -9.44 9.74 -3.65
C GLU A 78 -8.67 11.05 -3.36
N PRO A 79 -9.28 12.15 -2.87
CA PRO A 79 -8.52 13.35 -2.54
C PRO A 79 -7.46 13.09 -1.46
N LYS A 80 -7.80 12.26 -0.46
CA LYS A 80 -6.91 11.95 0.66
C LYS A 80 -5.82 10.95 0.27
N ARG A 81 -6.12 10.00 -0.62
CA ARG A 81 -5.11 9.10 -1.19
C ARG A 81 -4.06 9.88 -1.96
N HIS A 82 -4.47 10.83 -2.80
CA HIS A 82 -3.56 11.68 -3.56
C HIS A 82 -2.69 12.56 -2.66
N GLU A 83 -3.28 13.16 -1.61
CA GLU A 83 -2.51 13.94 -0.63
C GLU A 83 -1.43 13.08 0.06
N LEU A 84 -1.80 11.88 0.54
CA LEU A 84 -0.86 10.97 1.20
C LEU A 84 0.23 10.47 0.27
N LEU A 85 -0.13 10.10 -0.96
CA LEU A 85 0.82 9.64 -1.96
C LEU A 85 1.82 10.75 -2.31
N ALA A 86 1.34 11.97 -2.57
CA ALA A 86 2.19 13.10 -2.89
C ALA A 86 3.18 13.42 -1.75
N ALA A 87 2.69 13.48 -0.51
CA ALA A 87 3.53 13.72 0.66
C ALA A 87 4.57 12.62 0.86
N TRP A 88 4.19 11.35 0.65
CA TRP A 88 5.10 10.22 0.76
C TRP A 88 6.16 10.20 -0.34
N LEU A 89 5.77 10.46 -1.60
CA LEU A 89 6.70 10.54 -2.73
C LEU A 89 7.74 11.63 -2.53
N ASP A 90 7.33 12.79 -2.03
CA ASP A 90 8.23 13.89 -1.68
C ASP A 90 9.20 13.49 -0.56
N THR A 91 8.64 13.00 0.56
CA THR A 91 9.43 12.59 1.74
C THR A 91 10.47 11.52 1.42
N LYS A 92 10.13 10.55 0.56
CA LYS A 92 11.03 9.44 0.20
C LYS A 92 11.90 9.74 -1.04
N GLY A 93 11.72 10.89 -1.69
CA GLY A 93 12.50 11.28 -2.87
C GLY A 93 12.17 10.48 -4.14
N PHE A 94 10.93 10.03 -4.28
CA PHE A 94 10.45 9.22 -5.40
C PHE A 94 9.60 9.99 -6.42
N VAL A 95 9.37 11.30 -6.23
CA VAL A 95 8.54 12.13 -7.12
C VAL A 95 8.87 11.92 -8.60
N ALA A 96 10.15 11.96 -8.97
CA ALA A 96 10.59 11.79 -10.36
C ALA A 96 10.51 10.34 -10.88
N HIS A 97 10.35 9.35 -10.00
CA HIS A 97 10.24 7.93 -10.35
C HIS A 97 8.79 7.46 -10.43
N TYR A 98 7.85 8.27 -9.97
CA TYR A 98 6.42 8.03 -10.04
C TYR A 98 5.84 8.55 -11.36
N LEU A 99 5.10 7.71 -12.06
CA LEU A 99 4.37 8.06 -13.27
C LEU A 99 2.89 8.27 -12.92
N PRO A 100 2.39 9.51 -12.89
CA PRO A 100 0.98 9.78 -12.62
C PRO A 100 0.08 9.19 -13.71
N PRO A 101 -1.20 8.89 -13.44
CA PRO A 101 -2.12 8.29 -14.41
C PRO A 101 -2.16 9.00 -15.78
N SER A 102 -2.02 10.33 -15.78
CA SER A 102 -2.02 11.15 -17.01
C SER A 102 -0.82 10.94 -17.94
N MET A 103 0.30 10.41 -17.41
CA MET A 103 1.52 10.13 -18.17
C MET A 103 1.68 8.66 -18.54
N ARG A 104 0.75 7.79 -18.11
CA ARG A 104 0.81 6.35 -18.41
C ARG A 104 0.30 6.09 -19.84
N PRO A 105 0.85 5.07 -20.53
CA PRO A 105 0.25 4.61 -21.78
C PRO A 105 -1.22 4.27 -21.57
N LYS A 106 -2.09 4.74 -22.47
CA LYS A 106 -3.50 4.35 -22.44
C LYS A 106 -3.58 2.87 -22.80
N GLU A 107 -4.21 2.08 -21.94
CA GLU A 107 -4.53 0.68 -22.26
C GLU A 107 -5.53 0.69 -23.42
N GLU A 108 -5.09 0.32 -24.62
CA GLU A 108 -5.99 0.00 -25.73
C GLU A 108 -6.74 -1.28 -25.35
N ARG A 109 -7.93 -1.13 -24.76
CA ARG A 109 -8.87 -2.23 -24.55
C ARG A 109 -9.65 -2.53 -25.82
#